data_AF-A0A453CSJ6-F1
#
_entry.id   AF-A0A453CSJ6-F1
#
_cell.length_a   1.000
_cell.length_b   1.000
_cell.length_c   1.000
_cell.angle_alpha   90.00
_cell.angle_beta   90.00
_cell.angle_gamma   90.00
#
_symmetry.space_group_name_H-M   'P 1'
#
loop_
_entity.id
_entity.type
_entity.pdbx_description
1 polymer ?
#
loop_
_entity_poly.entity_id
_entity_poly.type
_entity_poly.pdbx_seq_one_letter_code
_entity_poly.pdbx_strand_id
1 'polypeptide(L)'
;MRVLLQTVHVDSLSGASTILFTFTIDRGVTWESAKAMLDGRENDGAGSSNDGFYESKREWMGRRHFTLALEGSTEGIYKIIRPAIGEALREMPLSELKGKYRKVSSIDKVSKGWQDEYDVSSKQCMHGSKCKVGSYCTVGRRLQEFNILGGLILPVWGTIEKALAKQVYQNHKRIRVVRLVTTNDNQRIVGLFIPNAAVESVLTGLQWVQDIND
;
A
#
# COMPACT_ATOMS: atom_id res chain seq x y z
N MET A 1 3.97 -5.07 10.08
CA MET A 1 3.29 -5.96 9.11
C MET A 1 2.53 -7.00 9.90
N ARG A 2 1.25 -7.24 9.58
CA ARG A 2 0.44 -8.32 10.18
C ARG A 2 0.28 -9.43 9.15
N VAL A 3 0.37 -10.68 9.59
CA VAL A 3 0.17 -11.87 8.74
C VAL A 3 -0.98 -12.68 9.31
N LEU A 4 -1.93 -13.06 8.46
CA LEU A 4 -2.95 -14.06 8.74
C LEU A 4 -2.70 -15.25 7.81
N LEU A 5 -2.81 -16.46 8.36
CA LEU A 5 -2.63 -17.71 7.63
C LEU A 5 -3.91 -18.51 7.71
N GLN A 6 -4.37 -19.00 6.56
CA GLN A 6 -5.54 -19.87 6.46
C GLN A 6 -5.22 -21.03 5.51
N THR A 7 -5.39 -22.27 5.98
CA THR A 7 -5.40 -23.43 5.09
C THR A 7 -6.70 -23.41 4.29
N VAL A 8 -6.60 -23.41 2.96
CA VAL A 8 -7.75 -23.26 2.06
C VAL A 8 -8.02 -24.49 1.21
N HIS A 9 -7.08 -25.42 1.16
CA HIS A 9 -7.23 -26.72 0.52
C HIS A 9 -6.18 -27.68 1.10
N VAL A 10 -6.52 -28.96 1.16
CA VAL A 10 -5.60 -30.05 1.50
C VAL A 10 -5.77 -31.11 0.42
N ASP A 11 -4.66 -31.46 -0.24
CA ASP A 11 -4.66 -32.48 -1.27
C ASP A 11 -4.82 -33.87 -0.64
N SER A 12 -5.83 -34.63 -1.10
CA SER A 12 -6.19 -35.92 -0.51
C SER A 12 -5.14 -37.01 -0.74
N LEU A 13 -4.34 -36.90 -1.80
CA LEU A 13 -3.31 -37.89 -2.14
C LEU A 13 -2.03 -37.69 -1.32
N SER A 14 -1.56 -36.45 -1.21
CA SER A 14 -0.29 -36.11 -0.56
C SER A 14 -0.43 -35.61 0.88
N GLY A 15 -1.64 -35.20 1.30
CA GLY A 15 -1.87 -34.49 2.56
C GLY A 15 -1.28 -33.08 2.59
N ALA A 16 -0.71 -32.60 1.48
CA ALA A 16 -0.08 -31.28 1.42
C ALA A 16 -1.14 -30.17 1.35
N SER A 17 -0.87 -29.08 2.05
CA SER A 17 -1.80 -27.95 2.15
C SER A 17 -1.53 -26.86 1.12
N THR A 18 -2.60 -26.24 0.65
CA THR A 18 -2.61 -24.92 0.05
C THR A 18 -2.97 -23.89 1.12
N ILE A 19 -2.16 -22.84 1.25
CA ILE A 19 -2.31 -21.84 2.32
C ILE A 19 -2.47 -20.46 1.70
N LEU A 20 -3.51 -19.73 2.14
CA LEU A 20 -3.66 -18.32 1.87
C LEU A 20 -2.96 -17.51 2.97
N PHE A 21 -2.00 -16.70 2.55
CA PHE A 21 -1.31 -15.73 3.40
C PHE A 21 -1.85 -14.33 3.10
N THR A 22 -2.43 -13.69 4.10
CA THR A 22 -2.91 -12.31 4.02
C THR A 22 -1.98 -11.41 4.81
N PHE A 23 -1.33 -10.47 4.12
CA PHE A 23 -0.40 -9.51 4.71
C PHE A 23 -1.02 -8.13 4.73
N THR A 24 -0.95 -7.44 5.87
CA THR A 24 -1.21 -6.01 5.93
C THR A 24 0.11 -5.26 6.11
N ILE A 25 0.45 -4.44 5.12
CA ILE A 25 1.59 -3.54 5.14
C ILE A 25 1.10 -2.14 5.51
N ASP A 26 1.72 -1.55 6.53
CA ASP A 26 1.56 -0.13 6.85
C ASP A 26 2.70 0.62 6.16
N ARG A 27 2.35 1.50 5.22
CA ARG A 27 3.30 2.33 4.45
C ARG A 27 3.30 3.77 4.93
N GLY A 28 2.59 4.05 6.02
CA GLY A 28 2.45 5.40 6.53
C GLY A 28 3.72 5.90 7.18
N VAL A 29 3.81 7.23 7.25
CA VAL A 29 4.83 7.92 8.03
C VAL A 29 4.10 8.72 9.09
N THR A 30 4.39 8.43 10.36
CA THR A 30 3.78 9.18 11.46
C THR A 30 4.27 10.62 11.47
N TRP A 31 3.56 11.50 12.17
CA TRP A 31 3.99 12.87 12.34
C TRP A 31 5.39 12.96 12.95
N GLU A 32 5.67 12.17 13.99
CA GLU A 32 6.94 12.13 14.71
C GLU A 32 8.07 11.69 13.79
N SER A 33 7.83 10.68 12.96
CA SER A 33 8.82 10.20 11.99
C SER A 33 9.10 11.26 10.92
N ALA A 34 8.07 11.92 10.38
CA ALA A 34 8.26 12.99 9.40
C ALA A 34 8.99 14.21 9.99
N LYS A 35 8.64 14.58 11.23
CA LYS A 35 9.31 15.64 12.00
C LYS A 35 10.80 15.32 12.17
N ALA A 36 11.11 14.09 12.63
CA ALA A 36 12.49 13.64 12.81
C ALA A 36 13.31 13.64 11.50
N MET A 37 12.69 13.33 10.35
CA MET A 37 13.36 13.42 9.05
C MET A 37 13.78 14.85 8.71
N LEU A 38 12.92 15.84 8.99
CA LEU A 38 13.22 17.25 8.75
C LEU A 38 14.31 17.73 9.72
N ASP A 39 14.14 17.46 11.01
CA ASP A 39 15.08 17.88 12.05
C ASP A 39 16.48 17.27 11.80
N GLY A 40 16.56 16.01 11.37
CA GLY A 40 17.82 15.36 10.98
C GLY A 40 18.52 16.05 9.81
N ARG A 41 17.76 16.47 8.78
CA ARG A 41 18.31 17.21 7.63
C ARG A 41 18.88 18.56 8.00
N GLU A 42 18.23 19.27 8.93
CA GLU A 42 18.72 20.56 9.43
C GLU A 42 20.03 20.38 10.21
N ASN A 43 20.12 19.35 11.05
CA ASN A 43 21.33 19.04 11.82
C ASN A 43 22.52 18.63 10.95
N ASP A 44 22.28 17.93 9.84
CA ASP A 44 23.33 17.51 8.90
C ASP A 44 23.88 18.67 8.04
N GLY A 45 23.31 19.88 8.16
CA GLY A 45 23.71 21.04 7.36
C GLY A 45 23.36 20.91 5.87
N ALA A 46 22.62 19.87 5.49
CA ALA A 46 22.18 19.57 4.13
C ALA A 46 20.78 20.15 3.81
N GLY A 47 20.20 20.91 4.75
CA GLY A 47 18.86 21.45 4.63
C GLY A 47 18.76 22.58 3.59
N SER A 48 17.88 22.41 2.62
CA SER A 48 17.52 23.48 1.69
C SER A 48 16.59 24.49 2.34
N SER A 49 16.65 25.76 1.92
CA SER A 49 15.69 26.78 2.38
C SER A 49 14.23 26.42 2.02
N ASN A 50 14.01 25.57 1.02
CA ASN A 50 12.67 25.09 0.64
C ASN A 50 12.31 23.75 1.32
N ASP A 51 13.19 23.15 2.12
CA ASP A 51 12.83 21.93 2.86
C ASP A 51 11.79 22.23 3.92
N GLY A 52 10.86 21.29 4.12
CA GLY A 52 9.89 21.35 5.20
C GLY A 52 8.50 20.94 4.77
N PHE A 53 7.52 21.36 5.58
CA PHE A 53 6.14 20.93 5.43
C PHE A 53 5.33 21.88 4.54
N TYR A 54 4.43 21.27 3.79
CA TYR A 54 3.64 21.90 2.74
C TYR A 54 2.17 21.48 2.84
N GLU A 55 1.27 22.43 2.62
CA GLU A 55 -0.17 22.21 2.48
C GLU A 55 -0.60 22.48 1.03
N SER A 56 -1.46 21.64 0.47
CA SER A 56 -1.99 21.80 -0.88
C SER A 56 -2.75 23.12 -1.02
N LYS A 57 -2.49 23.87 -2.09
CA LYS A 57 -3.21 25.12 -2.38
C LYS A 57 -4.68 24.91 -2.68
N ARG A 58 -5.00 23.81 -3.34
CA ARG A 58 -6.35 23.43 -3.71
C ARG A 58 -6.80 22.31 -2.79
N GLU A 59 -8.01 22.42 -2.30
CA GLU A 59 -8.70 21.26 -1.73
C GLU A 59 -8.99 20.28 -2.84
N TRP A 60 -8.75 19.00 -2.58
CA TRP A 60 -9.16 17.94 -3.48
C TRP A 60 -9.70 16.78 -2.67
N MET A 61 -10.88 16.29 -3.07
CA MET A 61 -11.64 15.25 -2.38
C MET A 61 -12.09 15.67 -0.97
N GLY A 62 -12.40 16.97 -0.81
CA GLY A 62 -13.03 17.52 0.39
C GLY A 62 -12.06 17.89 1.52
N ARG A 63 -10.75 17.85 1.27
CA ARG A 63 -9.74 18.30 2.25
C ARG A 63 -8.49 18.85 1.57
N ARG A 64 -7.69 19.59 2.34
CA ARG A 64 -6.30 19.91 1.99
C ARG A 64 -5.40 18.75 2.39
N HIS A 65 -4.32 18.58 1.64
CA HIS A 65 -3.34 17.54 1.86
C HIS A 65 -1.99 18.13 2.29
N PHE A 66 -1.31 17.45 3.19
CA PHE A 66 -0.05 17.79 3.80
C PHE A 66 1.05 16.87 3.30
N THR A 67 2.23 17.43 3.09
CA THR A 67 3.39 16.68 2.61
C THR A 67 4.67 17.31 3.14
N LEU A 68 5.70 16.49 3.33
CA LEU A 68 7.06 16.91 3.63
C LEU A 68 7.83 16.88 2.32
N ALA A 69 8.48 17.98 1.98
CA ALA A 69 9.38 18.05 0.84
C ALA A 69 10.80 18.22 1.35
N LEU A 70 11.70 17.37 0.88
CA LEU A 70 13.13 17.42 1.18
C LEU A 70 13.90 17.42 -0.14
N GLU A 71 14.86 18.33 -0.30
CA GLU A 71 15.69 18.39 -1.49
C GLU A 71 16.50 17.10 -1.62
N GLY A 72 16.49 16.56 -2.84
CA GLY A 72 17.21 15.35 -3.22
C GLY A 72 18.68 15.66 -3.51
N SER A 73 19.33 14.75 -4.22
CA SER A 73 20.73 14.95 -4.63
C SER A 73 20.87 15.95 -5.79
N THR A 74 19.78 16.24 -6.50
CA THR A 74 19.74 17.21 -7.59
C THR A 74 19.06 18.48 -7.10
N GLU A 75 19.78 19.61 -7.19
CA GLU A 75 19.26 20.92 -6.79
C GLU A 75 17.95 21.23 -7.53
N GLY A 76 16.95 21.72 -6.78
CA GLY A 76 15.64 22.03 -7.31
C GLY A 76 14.70 20.83 -7.46
N ILE A 77 15.14 19.62 -7.11
CA ILE A 77 14.33 18.39 -7.17
C ILE A 77 14.07 17.88 -5.75
N TYR A 78 12.80 17.68 -5.41
CA TYR A 78 12.36 17.39 -4.05
C TYR A 78 11.73 16.00 -3.95
N LYS A 79 12.19 15.25 -2.95
CA LYS A 79 11.53 14.04 -2.47
C LYS A 79 10.28 14.43 -1.69
N ILE A 80 9.17 13.79 -2.04
CA ILE A 80 7.86 14.12 -1.48
C ILE A 80 7.42 12.98 -0.57
N ILE A 81 7.38 13.24 0.73
CA ILE A 81 6.91 12.30 1.75
C ILE A 81 5.46 12.66 2.12
N ARG A 82 4.57 11.67 2.08
CA ARG A 82 3.15 11.83 2.42
C ARG A 82 2.77 10.98 3.62
N PRO A 83 1.80 11.42 4.45
CA PRO A 83 1.36 10.65 5.63
C PRO A 83 0.94 9.21 5.27
N ALA A 84 0.25 9.05 4.15
CA ALA A 84 -0.35 7.77 3.76
C ALA A 84 0.61 6.78 3.11
N ILE A 85 1.62 7.22 2.37
CA ILE A 85 2.41 6.33 1.50
C ILE A 85 3.93 6.49 1.66
N GLY A 86 4.37 7.36 2.56
CA GLY A 86 5.78 7.70 2.72
C GLY A 86 6.34 8.42 1.50
N GLU A 87 7.59 8.14 1.17
CA GLU A 87 8.30 8.71 0.01
C GLU A 87 7.60 8.32 -1.29
N ALA A 88 7.16 9.32 -2.04
CA ALA A 88 6.56 9.15 -3.35
C ALA A 88 7.62 8.68 -4.35
N LEU A 89 7.24 7.74 -5.22
CA LEU A 89 8.12 7.22 -6.27
C LEU A 89 8.65 8.28 -7.25
N ARG A 90 7.93 9.40 -7.38
CA ARG A 90 8.32 10.51 -8.25
C ARG A 90 8.69 11.70 -7.40
N GLU A 91 9.91 12.18 -7.62
CA GLU A 91 10.36 13.47 -7.13
C GLU A 91 9.62 14.61 -7.85
N MET A 92 9.64 15.80 -7.26
CA MET A 92 8.90 16.96 -7.72
C MET A 92 9.85 18.15 -7.90
N PRO A 93 9.88 18.81 -9.06
CA PRO A 93 10.62 20.05 -9.23
C PRO A 93 10.08 21.17 -8.34
N LEU A 94 10.95 22.08 -7.92
CA LEU A 94 10.59 23.20 -7.04
C LEU A 94 9.46 24.07 -7.60
N SER A 95 9.45 24.30 -8.92
CA SER A 95 8.40 25.06 -9.61
C SER A 95 7.03 24.39 -9.48
N GLU A 96 6.98 23.06 -9.59
CA GLU A 96 5.76 22.27 -9.42
C GLU A 96 5.31 22.26 -7.95
N LEU A 97 6.25 22.07 -7.02
CA LEU A 97 6.00 22.09 -5.58
C LEU A 97 5.39 23.43 -5.16
N LYS A 98 6.03 24.55 -5.53
CA LYS A 98 5.52 25.91 -5.28
C LYS A 98 4.24 26.20 -6.04
N GLY A 99 3.99 25.54 -7.17
CA GLY A 99 2.74 25.62 -7.91
C GLY A 99 1.56 24.99 -7.16
N LYS A 100 1.74 23.76 -6.67
CA LYS A 100 0.70 22.92 -6.07
C LYS A 100 0.50 23.13 -4.57
N TYR A 101 1.53 23.55 -3.86
CA TYR A 101 1.55 23.63 -2.39
C TYR A 101 2.03 24.99 -1.87
N ARG A 102 1.74 25.26 -0.60
CA ARG A 102 2.27 26.39 0.18
C ARG A 102 3.03 25.84 1.37
N LYS A 103 4.25 26.34 1.58
CA LYS A 103 5.04 25.99 2.77
C LYS A 103 4.30 26.46 4.02
N VAL A 104 4.29 25.65 5.07
CA VAL A 104 3.59 25.94 6.32
C VAL A 104 4.59 25.97 7.47
N SER A 105 4.66 27.09 8.18
CA SER A 105 5.54 27.25 9.36
C SER A 105 4.86 26.86 10.67
N SER A 106 3.52 26.83 10.70
CA SER A 106 2.76 26.46 11.90
C SER A 106 2.83 24.95 12.13
N ILE A 107 3.59 24.56 13.16
CA ILE A 107 3.76 23.15 13.55
C ILE A 107 2.43 22.52 13.95
N ASP A 108 1.62 23.20 14.76
CA ASP A 108 0.33 22.67 15.24
C ASP A 108 -0.65 22.38 14.10
N LYS A 109 -0.67 23.25 13.08
CA LYS A 109 -1.51 23.04 11.90
C LYS A 109 -1.06 21.82 11.11
N VAL A 110 0.25 21.68 10.88
CA VAL A 110 0.79 20.58 10.11
C VAL A 110 0.67 19.27 10.87
N SER A 111 0.98 19.23 12.17
CA SER A 111 0.91 18.02 12.98
C SER A 111 -0.51 17.45 13.00
N LYS A 112 -1.50 18.31 13.23
CA LYS A 112 -2.91 17.93 13.19
C LYS A 112 -3.33 17.45 11.79
N GLY A 113 -3.03 18.23 10.76
CA GLY A 113 -3.40 17.87 9.39
C GLY A 113 -2.74 16.58 8.89
N TRP A 114 -1.47 16.39 9.25
CA TRP A 114 -0.71 15.17 8.97
C TRP A 114 -1.33 13.96 9.66
N GLN A 115 -1.63 14.09 10.96
CA GLN A 115 -2.23 13.03 11.76
C GLN A 115 -3.63 12.66 11.24
N ASP A 116 -4.48 13.65 10.94
CA ASP A 116 -5.82 13.43 10.38
C ASP A 116 -5.74 12.65 9.05
N GLU A 117 -4.79 12.99 8.18
CA GLU A 117 -4.57 12.25 6.94
C GLU A 117 -4.01 10.85 7.16
N TYR A 118 -3.05 10.72 8.07
CA TYR A 118 -2.45 9.45 8.46
C TYR A 118 -3.53 8.48 8.96
N ASP A 119 -4.47 8.96 9.77
CA ASP A 119 -5.53 8.13 10.35
C ASP A 119 -6.60 7.76 9.32
N VAL A 120 -7.08 8.73 8.55
CA VAL A 120 -8.12 8.49 7.53
C VAL A 120 -7.61 7.56 6.43
N SER A 121 -6.33 7.69 6.03
CA SER A 121 -5.75 6.89 4.94
C SER A 121 -5.62 5.39 5.27
N SER A 122 -5.78 4.98 6.53
CA SER A 122 -5.87 3.57 6.91
C SER A 122 -7.05 2.85 6.25
N LYS A 123 -8.18 3.55 6.09
CA LYS A 123 -9.45 3.00 5.58
C LYS A 123 -9.89 3.61 4.26
N GLN A 124 -9.54 4.87 4.01
CA GLN A 124 -9.98 5.62 2.84
C GLN A 124 -8.86 5.77 1.80
N CYS A 125 -9.17 5.54 0.53
CA CYS A 125 -8.24 5.81 -0.57
C CYS A 125 -8.09 7.32 -0.82
N MET A 126 -7.07 7.73 -1.56
CA MET A 126 -6.85 9.14 -1.88
C MET A 126 -7.98 9.79 -2.70
N HIS A 127 -8.85 8.99 -3.30
CA HIS A 127 -10.04 9.47 -4.02
C HIS A 127 -11.20 9.87 -3.10
N GLY A 128 -11.09 9.63 -1.78
CA GLY A 128 -12.13 9.97 -0.82
C GLY A 128 -13.38 9.08 -0.90
N SER A 129 -14.48 9.57 -0.34
CA SER A 129 -15.76 8.83 -0.26
C SER A 129 -16.44 8.61 -1.61
N LYS A 130 -16.14 9.45 -2.61
CA LYS A 130 -16.72 9.38 -3.97
C LYS A 130 -15.89 8.53 -4.94
N CYS A 131 -15.06 7.62 -4.42
CA CYS A 131 -14.22 6.76 -5.24
C CYS A 131 -15.08 5.82 -6.11
N LYS A 132 -14.91 5.87 -7.43
CA LYS A 132 -15.62 5.00 -8.39
C LYS A 132 -15.30 3.51 -8.21
N VAL A 133 -14.15 3.18 -7.61
CA VAL A 133 -13.70 1.79 -7.36
C VAL A 133 -14.24 1.27 -6.01
N GLY A 134 -14.74 2.15 -5.14
CA GLY A 134 -15.33 1.78 -3.86
C GLY A 134 -14.32 1.18 -2.88
N SER A 135 -14.77 0.19 -2.10
CA SER A 135 -14.03 -0.43 -0.99
C SER A 135 -12.74 -1.15 -1.42
N TYR A 136 -12.67 -1.64 -2.67
CA TYR A 136 -11.50 -2.31 -3.22
C TYR A 136 -10.38 -1.36 -3.65
N CYS A 137 -10.61 -0.04 -3.62
CA CYS A 137 -9.59 0.92 -3.99
C CYS A 137 -8.48 0.98 -2.95
N THR A 138 -7.28 0.55 -3.32
CA THR A 138 -6.09 0.63 -2.46
C THR A 138 -5.18 1.82 -2.78
N VAL A 139 -5.57 2.65 -3.74
CA VAL A 139 -4.78 3.79 -4.23
C VAL A 139 -4.63 4.84 -3.12
N GLY A 140 -3.39 5.09 -2.71
CA GLY A 140 -3.09 6.06 -1.66
C GLY A 140 -3.55 5.67 -0.27
N ARG A 141 -3.96 4.41 -0.05
CA ARG A 141 -4.23 3.88 1.29
C ARG A 141 -2.93 3.58 2.02
N ARG A 142 -2.92 3.84 3.32
CA ARG A 142 -1.81 3.55 4.21
C ARG A 142 -1.64 2.07 4.45
N LEU A 143 -2.72 1.45 4.91
CA LEU A 143 -2.81 0.01 5.08
C LEU A 143 -3.16 -0.61 3.74
N GLN A 144 -2.25 -1.42 3.21
CA GLN A 144 -2.51 -2.25 2.04
C GLN A 144 -2.47 -3.71 2.41
N GLU A 145 -3.50 -4.42 1.96
CA GLU A 145 -3.60 -5.85 2.10
C GLU A 145 -3.12 -6.54 0.82
N PHE A 146 -2.29 -7.56 0.98
CA PHE A 146 -1.77 -8.41 -0.08
C PHE A 146 -2.12 -9.86 0.25
N ASN A 147 -2.58 -10.59 -0.75
CA ASN A 147 -2.97 -11.98 -0.60
C ASN A 147 -2.05 -12.85 -1.47
N ILE A 148 -1.40 -13.83 -0.85
CA ILE A 148 -0.48 -14.76 -1.51
C ILE A 148 -0.96 -16.17 -1.24
N LEU A 149 -1.17 -16.95 -2.28
CA LEU A 149 -1.48 -18.36 -2.17
C LEU A 149 -0.19 -19.18 -2.31
N GLY A 150 0.21 -19.88 -1.26
CA GLY A 150 1.41 -20.71 -1.21
C GLY A 150 1.11 -22.18 -0.88
N GLY A 151 2.16 -22.99 -0.79
CA GLY A 151 2.03 -24.44 -0.59
C GLY A 151 1.81 -25.19 -1.90
N LEU A 152 0.97 -26.23 -1.88
CA LEU A 152 0.67 -27.02 -3.07
C LEU A 152 -0.36 -26.30 -3.95
N ILE A 153 0.07 -25.84 -5.14
CA ILE A 153 -0.76 -25.00 -6.02
C ILE A 153 -1.33 -25.77 -7.22
N LEU A 154 -0.63 -26.79 -7.72
CA LEU A 154 -1.01 -27.48 -8.96
C LEU A 154 -2.45 -28.03 -8.95
N PRO A 155 -2.93 -28.69 -7.88
CA PRO A 155 -4.31 -29.22 -7.84
C PRO A 155 -5.37 -28.13 -7.94
N VAL A 156 -5.05 -26.92 -7.48
CA VAL A 156 -5.99 -25.79 -7.40
C VAL A 156 -5.79 -24.78 -8.54
N TRP A 157 -4.86 -25.03 -9.45
CA TRP A 157 -4.45 -24.11 -10.50
C TRP A 157 -5.62 -23.64 -11.38
N GLY A 158 -6.43 -24.57 -11.87
CA GLY A 158 -7.57 -24.26 -12.73
C GLY A 158 -8.64 -23.41 -12.04
N THR A 159 -8.83 -23.58 -10.73
CA THR A 159 -9.75 -22.74 -9.93
C THR A 159 -9.23 -21.31 -9.84
N ILE A 160 -7.93 -21.14 -9.63
CA ILE A 160 -7.28 -19.83 -9.58
C ILE A 160 -7.39 -19.13 -10.93
N GLU A 161 -7.06 -19.80 -12.03
CA GLU A 161 -7.19 -19.26 -13.39
C GLU A 161 -8.60 -18.77 -13.68
N LYS A 162 -9.62 -19.58 -13.36
CA LYS A 162 -11.03 -19.22 -13.54
C LYS A 162 -11.42 -17.99 -12.72
N ALA A 163 -10.95 -17.87 -11.48
CA ALA A 163 -11.23 -16.71 -10.63
C ALA A 163 -10.53 -15.44 -11.13
N LEU A 164 -9.30 -15.54 -11.61
CA LEU A 164 -8.54 -14.40 -12.16
C LEU A 164 -9.08 -13.95 -13.52
N ALA A 165 -9.53 -14.88 -14.38
CA ALA A 165 -10.08 -14.54 -15.69
C ALA A 165 -11.32 -13.62 -15.62
N LYS A 166 -12.09 -13.71 -14.53
CA LYS A 166 -13.29 -12.89 -14.26
C LYS A 166 -12.98 -11.47 -13.79
N GLN A 167 -11.72 -11.13 -13.53
CA GLN A 167 -11.35 -9.81 -12.99
C GLN A 167 -11.51 -8.70 -14.02
N VAL A 168 -12.01 -7.54 -13.61
CA VAL A 168 -12.25 -6.40 -14.52
C VAL A 168 -10.93 -5.83 -15.08
N TYR A 169 -9.90 -5.73 -14.23
CA TYR A 169 -8.61 -5.17 -14.62
C TYR A 169 -7.71 -6.22 -15.27
N GLN A 170 -7.15 -5.91 -16.45
CA GLN A 170 -6.25 -6.83 -17.17
C GLN A 170 -5.05 -7.28 -16.33
N ASN A 171 -4.49 -6.39 -15.50
CA ASN A 171 -3.38 -6.73 -14.60
C ASN A 171 -3.77 -7.72 -13.49
N HIS A 172 -5.07 -7.85 -13.19
CA HIS A 172 -5.59 -8.80 -12.20
C HIS A 172 -5.91 -10.16 -12.83
N LYS A 173 -5.97 -10.27 -14.16
CA LYS A 173 -6.21 -11.55 -14.85
C LYS A 173 -4.98 -12.44 -14.96
N ARG A 174 -3.78 -11.87 -14.81
CA ARG A 174 -2.52 -12.58 -14.96
C ARG A 174 -2.10 -13.24 -13.64
N ILE A 175 -1.75 -14.51 -13.71
CA ILE A 175 -1.05 -15.20 -12.63
C ILE A 175 0.33 -14.57 -12.47
N ARG A 176 0.70 -14.27 -11.22
CA ARG A 176 1.98 -13.69 -10.86
C ARG A 176 2.56 -14.46 -9.69
N VAL A 177 3.72 -15.06 -9.91
CA VAL A 177 4.52 -15.62 -8.82
C VAL A 177 5.18 -14.45 -8.10
N VAL A 178 5.03 -14.40 -6.79
CA VAL A 178 5.62 -13.38 -5.93
C VAL A 178 6.44 -14.03 -4.84
N ARG A 179 7.52 -13.32 -4.46
CA ARG A 179 8.35 -13.65 -3.32
C ARG A 179 8.29 -12.51 -2.32
N LEU A 180 7.83 -12.80 -1.12
CA LEU A 180 7.84 -11.89 0.02
C LEU A 180 8.99 -12.27 0.95
N VAL A 181 9.75 -11.27 1.38
CA VAL A 181 10.78 -11.42 2.41
C VAL A 181 10.41 -10.47 3.53
N THR A 182 10.22 -11.02 4.72
CA THR A 182 9.94 -10.21 5.91
C THR A 182 11.22 -9.55 6.41
N THR A 183 11.13 -8.31 6.88
CA THR A 183 12.31 -7.52 7.30
C THR A 183 12.83 -7.91 8.68
N ASN A 184 11.99 -8.48 9.54
CA ASN A 184 12.32 -8.69 10.96
C ASN A 184 12.95 -10.07 11.21
N ASP A 185 12.48 -11.08 10.48
CA ASP A 185 12.81 -12.49 10.68
C ASP A 185 13.29 -13.19 9.39
N ASN A 186 13.44 -12.45 8.28
CA ASN A 186 13.90 -12.96 6.99
C ASN A 186 13.12 -14.18 6.46
N GLN A 187 11.87 -14.33 6.90
CA GLN A 187 10.98 -15.37 6.42
C GLN A 187 10.68 -15.15 4.94
N ARG A 188 10.81 -16.21 4.16
CA ARG A 188 10.62 -16.20 2.70
C ARG A 188 9.33 -16.93 2.37
N ILE A 189 8.41 -16.22 1.74
CA ILE A 189 7.14 -16.79 1.29
C ILE A 189 7.10 -16.63 -0.22
N VAL A 190 6.91 -17.75 -0.91
CA VAL A 190 6.78 -17.80 -2.37
C VAL A 190 5.41 -18.37 -2.69
N GLY A 191 4.68 -17.70 -3.58
CA GLY A 191 3.35 -18.13 -3.95
C GLY A 191 2.77 -17.28 -5.07
N LEU A 192 1.48 -17.49 -5.36
CA LEU A 192 0.75 -16.73 -6.36
C LEU A 192 0.09 -15.51 -5.73
N PHE A 193 0.27 -14.34 -6.33
CA PHE A 193 -0.44 -13.14 -5.91
C PHE A 193 -1.91 -13.23 -6.30
N ILE A 194 -2.80 -13.10 -5.32
CA ILE A 194 -4.25 -13.06 -5.50
C ILE A 194 -4.71 -11.62 -5.29
N PRO A 195 -5.29 -10.95 -6.31
CA PRO A 195 -5.90 -9.63 -6.13
C PRO A 195 -7.03 -9.68 -5.08
N ASN A 196 -7.17 -8.64 -4.26
CA ASN A 196 -8.18 -8.62 -3.18
C ASN A 196 -9.61 -8.88 -3.70
N ALA A 197 -9.95 -8.38 -4.89
CA ALA A 197 -11.24 -8.61 -5.53
C ALA A 197 -11.47 -10.07 -6.00
N ALA A 198 -10.41 -10.89 -6.07
CA ALA A 198 -10.46 -12.29 -6.48
C ALA A 198 -10.44 -13.27 -5.30
N VAL A 199 -10.10 -12.82 -4.09
CA VAL A 199 -9.90 -13.70 -2.91
C VAL A 199 -11.15 -14.53 -2.64
N GLU A 200 -12.32 -13.90 -2.55
CA GLU A 200 -13.59 -14.58 -2.30
C GLU A 200 -13.95 -15.59 -3.39
N SER A 201 -13.72 -15.24 -4.66
CA SER A 201 -13.94 -16.15 -5.79
C SER A 201 -13.00 -17.36 -5.75
N VAL A 202 -11.75 -17.18 -5.33
CA VAL A 202 -10.80 -18.28 -5.14
C VAL A 202 -11.28 -19.16 -3.98
N LEU A 203 -11.53 -18.60 -2.80
CA LEU A 203 -11.95 -19.37 -1.62
C LEU A 203 -13.20 -20.20 -1.87
N THR A 204 -14.23 -19.59 -2.47
CA THR A 204 -15.46 -20.28 -2.85
C THR A 204 -15.16 -21.43 -3.83
N GLY A 205 -14.34 -21.17 -4.85
CA GLY A 205 -13.98 -22.19 -5.82
C GLY A 205 -13.18 -23.36 -5.23
N LEU A 206 -12.43 -23.15 -4.15
CA LEU A 206 -11.65 -24.20 -3.49
C LEU A 206 -12.50 -25.05 -2.55
N GLN A 207 -13.46 -24.46 -1.85
CA GLN A 207 -14.42 -25.19 -1.01
C GLN A 207 -15.25 -26.18 -1.85
N TRP A 208 -15.77 -25.72 -2.99
CA TRP A 208 -16.51 -26.58 -3.93
C TRP A 208 -15.71 -27.79 -4.45
N VAL A 209 -14.38 -27.68 -4.55
CA VAL A 209 -13.52 -28.80 -4.98
C VAL A 209 -13.32 -29.83 -3.87
N GLN A 210 -13.40 -29.42 -2.60
CA GLN A 210 -13.36 -30.36 -1.47
C GLN A 210 -14.65 -31.18 -1.42
N ASP A 211 -15.81 -30.54 -1.55
CA ASP A 211 -17.12 -31.22 -1.48
C ASP A 211 -17.38 -32.24 -2.61
N ILE A 212 -16.63 -32.18 -3.72
CA ILE A 212 -16.75 -33.15 -4.84
C ILE A 212 -15.91 -34.41 -4.60
N ASN A 213 -14.87 -34.31 -3.76
CA ASN A 213 -13.90 -35.38 -3.54
C ASN A 213 -14.12 -36.13 -2.20
N ASP A 214 -15.08 -35.70 -1.38
CA ASP A 214 -15.60 -36.42 -0.21
C ASP A 214 -16.83 -37.26 -0.59
#